data_AF-A0A0F5RCW0-F1
#
_entry.id   AF-A0A0F5RCW0-F1
#
_cell.length_a   1.000
_cell.length_b   1.000
_cell.length_c   1.000
_cell.angle_alpha   90.00
_cell.angle_beta   90.00
_cell.angle_gamma   90.00
#
_symmetry.space_group_name_H-M   'P 1'
#
loop_
_entity.id
_entity.type
_entity.pdbx_description
1 polymer ?
#
loop_
_entity_poly.entity_id
_entity_poly.type
_entity_poly.pdbx_seq_one_letter_code
_entity_poly.pdbx_strand_id
1 'polypeptide(L)'
;MDADDAPSAFKQTKFASSYEARLHQTPSPNNKTVGFEGQRGETKCILKPPPDPELKKILDEAGINGINYKIGVPDFSPVAKAELEIDHMVGGVGSNGTKARTANFKQADIKFAEQLNNSPELASQFGLTPGKIKAGDIADVREELKLTWHELNDGKTIQLVPSEINSKFGHLGGVGEINAGAFEPGGFADN
;
A
#
# COMPACT_ATOMS: atom_id res chain seq x y z
N MET A 1 16.95 7.94 17.38
CA MET A 1 16.32 7.33 16.19
C MET A 1 15.87 8.49 15.36
N ASP A 2 16.65 8.79 14.34
CA ASP A 2 16.38 9.91 13.45
C ASP A 2 15.07 9.65 12.72
N ALA A 3 14.30 10.72 12.47
CA ALA A 3 12.98 10.62 11.84
C ALA A 3 13.03 10.01 10.42
N ASP A 4 14.24 9.91 9.82
CA ASP A 4 14.46 9.41 8.47
C ASP A 4 14.40 7.88 8.33
N ASP A 5 14.58 7.11 9.41
CA ASP A 5 14.57 5.63 9.39
C ASP A 5 13.16 5.03 9.54
N ALA A 6 12.13 5.86 9.75
CA ALA A 6 10.77 5.37 9.86
C ALA A 6 10.24 4.85 8.50
N PRO A 7 9.46 3.76 8.46
CA PRO A 7 8.77 3.33 7.24
C PRO A 7 7.91 4.46 6.66
N SER A 8 7.81 4.54 5.33
CA SER A 8 7.08 5.62 4.63
C SER A 8 5.64 5.77 5.13
N ALA A 9 4.96 4.66 5.45
CA ALA A 9 3.62 4.65 6.04
C ALA A 9 3.52 5.39 7.40
N PHE A 10 4.62 5.49 8.15
CA PHE A 10 4.66 6.10 9.49
C PHE A 10 5.27 7.49 9.52
N LYS A 11 5.73 8.02 8.38
CA LYS A 11 6.23 9.39 8.25
C LYS A 11 5.10 10.42 8.32
N GLN A 12 3.91 10.06 7.82
CA GLN A 12 2.74 10.92 7.88
C GLN A 12 2.20 11.01 9.32
N THR A 13 2.04 12.23 9.84
CA THR A 13 1.52 12.49 11.19
C THR A 13 0.17 13.20 11.20
N LYS A 14 -0.26 13.76 10.06
CA LYS A 14 -1.55 14.44 9.88
C LYS A 14 -2.45 13.63 8.95
N PHE A 15 -3.74 13.54 9.24
CA PHE A 15 -4.68 12.77 8.43
C PHE A 15 -5.96 13.56 8.29
N ALA A 16 -6.62 13.47 7.14
CA ALA A 16 -7.96 14.03 6.96
C ALA A 16 -9.00 13.13 7.62
N SER A 17 -8.78 11.81 7.56
CA SER A 17 -9.60 10.83 8.26
C SER A 17 -9.42 10.93 9.79
N SER A 18 -10.48 10.61 10.53
CA SER A 18 -10.38 10.41 11.98
C SER A 18 -9.64 9.10 12.28
N TYR A 19 -9.05 9.01 13.48
CA TYR A 19 -8.47 7.74 13.95
C TYR A 19 -9.51 6.61 13.96
N GLU A 20 -10.73 6.89 14.38
CA GLU A 20 -11.82 5.91 14.39
C GLU A 20 -12.15 5.39 12.97
N ALA A 21 -12.15 6.28 11.97
CA ALA A 21 -12.38 5.89 10.58
C ALA A 21 -11.29 4.94 10.06
N ARG A 22 -10.01 5.22 10.38
CA ARG A 22 -8.90 4.31 10.06
C ARG A 22 -9.04 2.98 10.79
N LEU A 23 -9.29 3.03 12.10
CA LEU A 23 -9.45 1.86 12.95
C LEU A 23 -10.58 0.95 12.44
N HIS A 24 -11.69 1.52 11.96
CA HIS A 24 -12.82 0.77 11.42
C HIS A 24 -12.43 -0.08 10.20
N GLN A 25 -11.48 0.39 9.39
CA GLN A 25 -10.99 -0.33 8.21
C GLN A 25 -9.88 -1.36 8.53
N THR A 26 -9.32 -1.37 9.73
CA THR A 26 -8.36 -2.41 10.15
C THR A 26 -9.04 -3.77 10.36
N PRO A 27 -8.30 -4.91 10.36
CA PRO A 27 -8.89 -6.20 10.66
C PRO A 27 -9.72 -6.18 11.95
N SER A 28 -10.96 -6.67 11.88
CA SER A 28 -11.84 -6.71 13.03
C SER A 28 -11.37 -7.75 14.07
N PRO A 29 -11.76 -7.62 15.35
CA PRO A 29 -11.45 -8.63 16.36
C PRO A 29 -11.93 -10.05 15.99
N ASN A 30 -13.06 -10.10 15.26
CA ASN A 30 -13.69 -11.34 14.79
C ASN A 30 -13.13 -11.86 13.46
N ASN A 31 -12.10 -11.21 12.88
CA ASN A 31 -11.43 -11.69 11.68
C ASN A 31 -10.89 -13.11 11.92
N LYS A 32 -11.12 -14.03 10.98
CA LYS A 32 -10.75 -15.45 11.13
C LYS A 32 -9.31 -15.75 10.71
N THR A 33 -8.69 -14.85 9.95
CA THR A 33 -7.38 -15.06 9.31
C THR A 33 -6.27 -14.34 10.05
N VAL A 34 -6.50 -13.11 10.49
CA VAL A 34 -5.49 -12.27 11.16
C VAL A 34 -6.03 -11.68 12.46
N GLY A 35 -5.13 -11.32 13.38
CA GLY A 35 -5.47 -10.70 14.65
C GLY A 35 -4.31 -9.90 15.22
N PHE A 36 -4.63 -8.91 16.04
CA PHE A 36 -3.62 -8.07 16.70
C PHE A 36 -3.07 -8.75 17.95
N GLU A 37 -1.76 -8.66 18.17
CA GLU A 37 -1.10 -9.16 19.38
C GLU A 37 -1.45 -8.33 20.62
N GLY A 38 -1.86 -7.07 20.42
CA GLY A 38 -2.31 -6.18 21.49
C GLY A 38 -3.40 -5.22 21.01
N GLN A 39 -3.22 -3.93 21.28
CA GLN A 39 -4.20 -2.91 20.89
C GLN A 39 -4.39 -2.89 19.36
N ARG A 40 -5.64 -3.06 18.93
CA ARG A 40 -6.04 -3.00 17.51
C ARG A 40 -5.62 -1.67 16.91
N GLY A 41 -4.95 -1.73 15.76
CA GLY A 41 -4.49 -0.54 15.02
C GLY A 41 -3.22 0.12 15.58
N GLU A 42 -2.66 -0.34 16.70
CA GLU A 42 -1.43 0.20 17.31
C GLU A 42 -0.32 -0.85 17.50
N THR A 43 -0.61 -2.09 17.14
CA THR A 43 0.29 -3.22 17.36
C THR A 43 0.39 -4.08 16.12
N LYS A 44 1.29 -5.06 16.16
CA LYS A 44 1.45 -6.02 15.08
C LYS A 44 0.19 -6.88 14.92
N CYS A 45 -0.25 -7.00 13.68
CA CYS A 45 -1.29 -7.92 13.24
C CYS A 45 -0.62 -9.19 12.67
N ILE A 46 -0.94 -10.34 13.22
CA ILE A 46 -0.35 -11.64 12.88
C ILE A 46 -1.40 -12.62 12.34
N LEU A 47 -0.94 -13.69 11.70
CA LEU A 47 -1.83 -14.78 11.25
C LEU A 47 -2.39 -15.55 12.46
N LYS A 48 -3.70 -15.83 12.44
CA LYS A 48 -4.32 -16.71 13.44
C LYS A 48 -4.01 -18.18 13.13
N PRO A 49 -3.83 -19.04 14.15
CA PRO A 49 -3.72 -20.48 13.93
C PRO A 49 -5.06 -21.12 13.50
N PRO A 50 -5.06 -22.08 12.55
CA PRO A 50 -3.95 -22.42 11.68
C PRO A 50 -3.69 -21.31 10.64
N PRO A 51 -2.42 -20.95 10.37
CA PRO A 51 -2.11 -19.85 9.47
C PRO A 51 -2.52 -20.19 8.04
N ASP A 52 -3.00 -19.17 7.32
CA ASP A 52 -3.20 -19.25 5.88
C ASP A 52 -1.84 -19.52 5.19
N PRO A 53 -1.69 -20.60 4.40
CA PRO A 53 -0.40 -20.96 3.82
C PRO A 53 0.19 -19.93 2.85
N GLU A 54 -0.65 -19.23 2.08
CA GLU A 54 -0.20 -18.24 1.09
C GLU A 54 0.30 -16.98 1.81
N LEU A 55 -0.44 -16.49 2.80
CA LEU A 55 0.00 -15.36 3.62
C LEU A 55 1.27 -15.69 4.41
N LYS A 56 1.34 -16.90 4.99
CA LYS A 56 2.51 -17.32 5.78
C LYS A 56 3.76 -17.32 4.91
N LYS A 57 3.68 -17.86 3.69
CA LYS A 57 4.79 -17.89 2.75
C LYS A 57 5.29 -16.47 2.44
N ILE A 58 4.40 -15.53 2.14
CA ILE A 58 4.77 -14.14 1.84
C ILE A 58 5.47 -13.46 3.02
N LEU A 59 4.95 -13.65 4.24
CA LEU A 59 5.54 -13.09 5.46
C LEU A 59 6.91 -13.72 5.78
N ASP A 60 7.02 -15.05 5.66
CA ASP A 60 8.27 -15.78 5.88
C ASP A 60 9.36 -15.34 4.87
N GLU A 61 9.02 -15.17 3.58
CA GLU A 61 9.93 -14.69 2.54
C GLU A 61 10.44 -13.27 2.81
N ALA A 62 9.60 -12.43 3.44
CA ALA A 62 9.97 -11.09 3.90
C ALA A 62 10.68 -11.08 5.27
N GLY A 63 10.87 -12.25 5.91
CA GLY A 63 11.52 -12.36 7.22
C GLY A 63 10.70 -11.77 8.37
N ILE A 64 9.39 -11.63 8.21
CA ILE A 64 8.48 -11.07 9.22
C ILE A 64 7.39 -12.09 9.59
N ASN A 65 6.74 -11.89 10.74
CA ASN A 65 5.66 -12.76 11.22
C ASN A 65 4.29 -12.08 11.29
N GLY A 66 4.19 -10.86 10.78
CA GLY A 66 3.00 -10.03 10.79
C GLY A 66 3.29 -8.60 10.34
N ILE A 67 2.23 -7.81 10.20
CA ILE A 67 2.29 -6.41 9.75
C ILE A 67 2.13 -5.49 10.95
N ASN A 68 3.06 -4.55 11.12
CA ASN A 68 2.95 -3.54 12.16
C ASN A 68 1.87 -2.51 11.78
N TYR A 69 1.06 -2.13 12.76
CA TYR A 69 0.15 -1.00 12.63
C TYR A 69 0.52 0.09 13.63
N LYS A 70 0.30 1.33 13.21
CA LYS A 70 0.36 2.52 14.06
C LYS A 70 -0.80 3.42 13.66
N ILE A 71 -1.56 3.94 14.61
CA ILE A 71 -2.68 4.86 14.36
C ILE A 71 -3.67 4.39 13.27
N GLY A 72 -3.87 3.07 13.16
CA GLY A 72 -4.74 2.43 12.17
C GLY A 72 -4.14 2.28 10.76
N VAL A 73 -2.87 2.61 10.56
CA VAL A 73 -2.14 2.50 9.28
C VAL A 73 -1.19 1.30 9.31
N PRO A 74 -1.20 0.41 8.31
CA PRO A 74 -0.26 -0.70 8.20
C PRO A 74 1.06 -0.28 7.58
N ASP A 75 2.15 -0.94 7.99
CA ASP A 75 3.44 -0.88 7.31
C ASP A 75 3.63 -2.11 6.40
N PHE A 76 3.45 -1.91 5.09
CA PHE A 76 3.74 -2.93 4.08
C PHE A 76 5.13 -2.82 3.46
N SER A 77 5.98 -1.90 3.91
CA SER A 77 7.34 -1.76 3.36
C SER A 77 8.15 -3.07 3.38
N PRO A 78 8.06 -3.96 4.39
CA PRO A 78 8.77 -5.24 4.36
C PRO A 78 8.34 -6.22 3.25
N VAL A 79 7.12 -6.08 2.72
CA VAL A 79 6.59 -6.95 1.64
C VAL A 79 6.48 -6.22 0.30
N ALA A 80 6.79 -4.92 0.27
CA ALA A 80 6.73 -4.11 -0.94
C ALA A 80 7.80 -4.55 -1.94
N LYS A 81 7.39 -4.68 -3.21
CA LYS A 81 8.25 -5.01 -4.35
C LYS A 81 8.76 -3.76 -5.06
N ALA A 82 8.08 -2.63 -4.87
CA ALA A 82 8.49 -1.31 -5.32
C ALA A 82 7.81 -0.24 -4.46
N GLU A 83 8.41 0.93 -4.39
CA GLU A 83 7.84 2.15 -3.79
C GLU A 83 8.20 3.33 -4.69
N LEU A 84 7.23 4.19 -4.97
CA LEU A 84 7.40 5.34 -5.85
C LEU A 84 6.43 6.46 -5.48
N GLU A 85 6.71 7.68 -5.93
CA GLU A 85 5.80 8.82 -5.80
C GLU A 85 5.05 9.08 -7.13
N ILE A 86 3.72 9.14 -7.08
CA ILE A 86 2.88 9.60 -8.20
C ILE A 86 2.62 11.10 -8.10
N ASP A 87 2.31 11.74 -9.23
CA ASP A 87 2.22 13.21 -9.27
C ASP A 87 1.00 13.71 -8.50
N HIS A 88 -0.17 13.11 -8.76
CA HIS A 88 -1.42 13.45 -8.08
C HIS A 88 -2.26 12.20 -7.83
N MET A 89 -2.44 11.85 -6.56
CA MET A 89 -3.40 10.82 -6.17
C MET A 89 -4.81 11.40 -6.21
N VAL A 90 -5.71 10.72 -6.90
CA VAL A 90 -7.12 11.10 -6.99
C VAL A 90 -8.01 10.16 -6.20
N GLY A 91 -9.08 10.72 -5.65
CA GLY A 91 -10.12 10.00 -4.90
C GLY A 91 -11.46 9.97 -5.64
N GLY A 92 -12.40 9.23 -5.06
CA GLY A 92 -13.77 9.14 -5.53
C GLY A 92 -14.54 8.01 -4.84
N VAL A 93 -15.87 8.05 -4.94
CA VAL A 93 -16.78 6.99 -4.45
C VAL A 93 -17.55 6.38 -5.63
N GLY A 94 -18.01 5.14 -5.47
CA GLY A 94 -18.74 4.43 -6.52
C GLY A 94 -17.97 4.35 -7.84
N SER A 95 -18.62 4.71 -8.95
CA SER A 95 -17.99 4.72 -10.28
C SER A 95 -16.83 5.72 -10.41
N ASN A 96 -16.87 6.82 -9.67
CA ASN A 96 -15.76 7.77 -9.61
C ASN A 96 -14.57 7.19 -8.83
N GLY A 97 -14.82 6.36 -7.82
CA GLY A 97 -13.77 5.61 -7.12
C GLY A 97 -13.06 4.61 -8.04
N THR A 98 -13.80 3.88 -8.88
CA THR A 98 -13.19 3.00 -9.89
C THR A 98 -12.31 3.78 -10.86
N LYS A 99 -12.80 4.92 -11.37
CA LYS A 99 -12.01 5.78 -12.27
C LYS A 99 -10.75 6.34 -11.59
N ALA A 100 -10.88 6.77 -10.34
CA ALA A 100 -9.76 7.28 -9.55
C ALA A 100 -8.67 6.23 -9.36
N ARG A 101 -9.05 5.01 -8.96
CA ARG A 101 -8.13 3.87 -8.86
C ARG A 101 -7.41 3.59 -10.18
N THR A 102 -8.15 3.53 -11.29
CA THR A 102 -7.55 3.32 -12.62
C THR A 102 -6.56 4.42 -12.97
N ALA A 103 -6.85 5.68 -12.63
CA ALA A 103 -5.95 6.80 -12.88
C ALA A 103 -4.67 6.72 -12.03
N ASN A 104 -4.78 6.42 -10.74
CA ASN A 104 -3.63 6.25 -9.84
C ASN A 104 -2.74 5.07 -10.30
N PHE A 105 -3.36 3.94 -10.63
CA PHE A 105 -2.64 2.74 -11.08
C PHE A 105 -1.90 3.01 -12.40
N LYS A 106 -2.52 3.71 -13.34
CA LYS A 106 -1.88 4.09 -14.60
C LYS A 106 -0.66 4.98 -14.37
N GLN A 107 -0.71 5.93 -13.45
CA GLN A 107 0.45 6.76 -13.10
C GLN A 107 1.59 5.90 -12.53
N ALA A 108 1.27 5.00 -11.61
CA ALA A 108 2.25 4.11 -11.00
C ALA A 108 2.86 3.14 -12.01
N ASP A 109 2.05 2.56 -12.90
CA ASP A 109 2.52 1.68 -13.97
C ASP A 109 3.48 2.40 -14.94
N ILE A 110 3.22 3.67 -15.27
CA ILE A 110 4.12 4.49 -16.11
C ILE A 110 5.45 4.72 -15.38
N LYS A 111 5.41 5.21 -14.14
CA LYS A 111 6.61 5.53 -13.38
C LYS A 111 7.46 4.29 -13.07
N PHE A 112 6.80 3.17 -12.78
CA PHE A 112 7.51 1.92 -12.54
C PHE A 112 8.15 1.38 -13.82
N ALA A 113 7.47 1.46 -14.96
CA ALA A 113 8.07 1.11 -16.25
C ALA A 113 9.33 1.94 -16.54
N GLU A 114 9.29 3.25 -16.29
CA GLU A 114 10.46 4.14 -16.40
C GLU A 114 11.59 3.71 -15.46
N GLN A 115 11.28 3.39 -14.20
CA GLN A 115 12.25 2.90 -13.23
C GLN A 115 12.91 1.58 -13.68
N LEU A 116 12.12 0.62 -14.15
CA LEU A 116 12.63 -0.67 -14.64
C LEU A 116 13.47 -0.50 -15.91
N ASN A 117 13.09 0.39 -16.83
CA ASN A 117 13.88 0.67 -18.02
C ASN A 117 15.27 1.25 -17.68
N ASN A 118 15.41 1.91 -16.53
CA ASN A 118 16.66 2.47 -16.05
C ASN A 118 17.41 1.56 -15.07
N SER A 119 16.86 0.39 -14.70
CA SER A 119 17.49 -0.56 -13.78
C SER A 119 17.35 -2.00 -14.30
N PRO A 120 18.35 -2.50 -15.04
CA PRO A 120 18.36 -3.88 -15.54
C PRO A 120 18.21 -4.93 -14.44
N GLU A 121 18.84 -4.71 -13.28
CA GLU A 121 18.76 -5.62 -12.14
C GLU A 121 17.33 -5.71 -11.61
N LEU A 122 16.66 -4.56 -11.44
CA LEU A 122 15.27 -4.53 -10.97
C LEU A 122 14.33 -5.13 -12.02
N ALA A 123 14.50 -4.80 -13.30
CA ALA A 123 13.71 -5.39 -14.39
C ALA A 123 13.78 -6.92 -14.39
N SER A 124 14.98 -7.48 -14.17
CA SER A 124 15.19 -8.93 -14.14
C SER A 124 14.44 -9.63 -12.98
N GLN A 125 14.23 -8.95 -11.85
CA GLN A 125 13.46 -9.49 -10.72
C GLN A 125 11.97 -9.71 -11.07
N PHE A 126 11.46 -8.96 -12.04
CA PHE A 126 10.10 -9.10 -12.57
C PHE A 126 10.05 -9.88 -13.88
N GLY A 127 11.17 -10.50 -14.31
CA GLY A 127 11.24 -11.23 -15.57
C GLY A 127 11.17 -10.34 -16.82
N LEU A 128 11.45 -9.04 -16.68
CA LEU A 128 11.38 -8.08 -17.78
C LEU A 128 12.77 -7.73 -18.32
N THR A 129 12.80 -7.33 -19.60
CA THR A 129 14.00 -6.79 -20.25
C THR A 129 13.91 -5.26 -20.33
N PRO A 130 14.88 -4.50 -19.82
CA PRO A 130 14.84 -3.04 -19.81
C PRO A 130 14.96 -2.43 -21.22
N GLY A 131 14.52 -1.19 -21.37
CA GLY A 131 14.66 -0.33 -22.56
C GLY A 131 13.39 -0.14 -23.38
N LYS A 132 12.37 -0.99 -23.20
CA LYS A 132 11.07 -0.88 -23.90
C LYS A 132 9.85 -1.23 -23.04
N ILE A 133 10.03 -1.36 -21.72
CA ILE A 133 8.95 -1.67 -20.78
C ILE A 133 7.94 -0.50 -20.79
N LYS A 134 6.66 -0.83 -20.87
CA LYS A 134 5.53 0.11 -20.89
C LYS A 134 4.62 -0.15 -19.70
N ALA A 135 3.75 0.81 -19.41
CA ALA A 135 2.74 0.67 -18.36
C ALA A 135 1.84 -0.57 -18.53
N GLY A 136 1.55 -0.98 -19.78
CA GLY A 136 0.80 -2.21 -20.05
C GLY A 136 1.53 -3.47 -19.56
N ASP A 137 2.84 -3.56 -19.80
CA ASP A 137 3.65 -4.69 -19.33
C ASP A 137 3.67 -4.76 -17.79
N ILE A 138 3.64 -3.61 -17.12
CA ILE A 138 3.53 -3.56 -15.65
C ILE A 138 2.16 -4.05 -15.19
N ALA A 139 1.08 -3.67 -15.88
CA ALA A 139 -0.26 -4.15 -15.55
C ALA A 139 -0.35 -5.68 -15.66
N ASP A 140 0.25 -6.26 -16.70
CA ASP A 140 0.33 -7.71 -16.90
C ASP A 140 1.16 -8.38 -15.79
N VAL A 141 2.34 -7.84 -15.46
CA VAL A 141 3.17 -8.32 -14.34
C VAL A 141 2.41 -8.32 -13.01
N ARG A 142 1.61 -7.28 -12.76
CA ARG A 142 0.78 -7.21 -11.54
C ARG A 142 -0.27 -8.33 -11.51
N GLU A 143 -0.90 -8.63 -12.64
CA GLU A 143 -1.87 -9.71 -12.72
C GLU A 143 -1.20 -11.08 -12.52
N GLU A 144 -0.11 -11.35 -13.24
CA GLU A 144 0.61 -12.63 -13.19
C GLU A 144 1.20 -12.92 -11.79
N LEU A 145 1.79 -11.90 -11.15
CA LEU A 145 2.41 -12.04 -9.84
C LEU A 145 1.44 -11.74 -8.68
N LYS A 146 0.15 -11.54 -8.97
CA LYS A 146 -0.89 -11.16 -8.00
C LYS A 146 -0.50 -9.96 -7.13
N LEU A 147 0.07 -8.92 -7.73
CA LEU A 147 0.46 -7.68 -7.07
C LEU A 147 -0.59 -6.58 -7.27
N THR A 148 -0.63 -5.62 -6.34
CA THR A 148 -1.51 -4.46 -6.41
C THR A 148 -0.78 -3.22 -5.94
N TRP A 149 -1.18 -2.06 -6.47
CA TRP A 149 -0.72 -0.79 -5.96
C TRP A 149 -1.48 -0.43 -4.68
N HIS A 150 -0.74 -0.21 -3.59
CA HIS A 150 -1.21 0.29 -2.30
C HIS A 150 -0.90 1.78 -2.21
N GLU A 151 -1.95 2.59 -2.21
CA GLU A 151 -1.89 4.04 -2.08
C GLU A 151 -1.72 4.43 -0.60
N LEU A 152 -0.59 5.06 -0.23
CA LEU A 152 -0.31 5.45 1.16
C LEU A 152 -1.09 6.71 1.56
N ASN A 153 -1.31 6.87 2.87
CA ASN A 153 -2.08 7.97 3.46
C ASN A 153 -1.50 9.37 3.22
N ASP A 154 -0.27 9.50 2.75
CA ASP A 154 0.34 10.78 2.40
C ASP A 154 -0.17 11.35 1.06
N GLY A 155 -0.98 10.60 0.32
CA GLY A 155 -1.61 11.06 -0.92
C GLY A 155 -0.65 11.18 -2.11
N LYS A 156 0.59 10.66 -2.00
CA LYS A 156 1.57 10.72 -3.10
C LYS A 156 2.42 9.47 -3.23
N THR A 157 2.70 8.78 -2.12
CA THR A 157 3.48 7.55 -2.13
C THR A 157 2.58 6.37 -2.48
N ILE A 158 3.09 5.46 -3.32
CA ILE A 158 2.40 4.23 -3.70
C ILE A 158 3.39 3.08 -3.67
N GLN A 159 2.95 1.93 -3.15
CA GLN A 159 3.76 0.73 -3.02
C GLN A 159 3.19 -0.41 -3.86
N LEU A 160 4.05 -1.17 -4.53
CA LEU A 160 3.65 -2.42 -5.18
C LEU A 160 3.71 -3.56 -4.17
N VAL A 161 2.56 -4.12 -3.76
CA VAL A 161 2.50 -5.12 -2.69
C VAL A 161 1.72 -6.36 -3.13
N PRO A 162 1.90 -7.52 -2.47
CA PRO A 162 1.06 -8.70 -2.71
C PRO A 162 -0.43 -8.40 -2.44
N SER A 163 -1.29 -8.75 -3.39
CA SER A 163 -2.73 -8.45 -3.32
C SER A 163 -3.40 -9.08 -2.10
N GLU A 164 -2.98 -10.30 -1.74
CA GLU A 164 -3.49 -11.01 -0.56
C GLU A 164 -3.11 -10.28 0.74
N ILE A 165 -1.88 -9.76 0.87
CA ILE A 165 -1.50 -8.96 2.04
C ILE A 165 -2.38 -7.70 2.11
N ASN A 166 -2.46 -6.94 1.00
CA ASN A 166 -3.24 -5.71 0.94
C ASN A 166 -4.72 -5.94 1.29
N SER A 167 -5.29 -7.07 0.88
CA SER A 167 -6.69 -7.41 1.15
C SER A 167 -6.95 -7.89 2.57
N LYS A 168 -6.06 -8.72 3.14
CA LYS A 168 -6.29 -9.33 4.46
C LYS A 168 -5.92 -8.41 5.62
N PHE A 169 -4.91 -7.57 5.42
CA PHE A 169 -4.50 -6.53 6.36
C PHE A 169 -5.23 -5.23 6.04
N GLY A 170 -6.54 -5.23 6.31
CA GLY A 170 -7.42 -4.09 6.01
C GLY A 170 -6.90 -2.76 6.57
N HIS A 171 -7.22 -1.67 5.88
CA HIS A 171 -6.78 -0.33 6.20
C HIS A 171 -7.54 0.73 5.40
N LEU A 172 -7.43 1.98 5.83
CA LEU A 172 -7.81 3.16 5.07
C LEU A 172 -6.53 3.73 4.44
N GLY A 173 -6.38 3.63 3.12
CA GLY A 173 -5.22 4.15 2.38
C GLY A 173 -5.42 5.58 1.86
N GLY A 174 -4.50 6.05 1.01
CA GLY A 174 -4.47 7.41 0.47
C GLY A 174 -5.76 7.86 -0.22
N VAL A 175 -6.38 7.01 -1.05
CA VAL A 175 -7.69 7.30 -1.65
C VAL A 175 -8.76 7.56 -0.59
N GLY A 176 -8.69 6.87 0.55
CA GLY A 176 -9.57 7.09 1.69
C GLY A 176 -9.33 8.44 2.36
N GLU A 177 -8.08 8.90 2.41
CA GLU A 177 -7.74 10.24 2.92
C GLU A 177 -8.23 11.33 1.98
N ILE A 178 -8.06 11.18 0.65
CA ILE A 178 -8.62 12.12 -0.34
C ILE A 178 -10.13 12.22 -0.16
N ASN A 179 -10.81 11.08 -0.05
CA ASN A 179 -12.26 11.02 0.16
C ASN A 179 -12.71 11.60 1.52
N ALA A 180 -11.80 11.72 2.49
CA ALA A 180 -12.04 12.36 3.78
C ALA A 180 -11.71 13.86 3.80
N GLY A 181 -11.31 14.44 2.66
CA GLY A 181 -11.02 15.87 2.51
C GLY A 181 -9.54 16.22 2.51
N ALA A 182 -8.63 15.25 2.38
CA ALA A 182 -7.21 15.57 2.17
C ALA A 182 -7.04 16.32 0.83
N PHE A 183 -6.19 17.36 0.83
CA PHE A 183 -5.89 18.20 -0.32
C PHE A 183 -7.07 18.99 -0.92
N GLU A 184 -8.19 19.15 -0.18
CA GLU A 184 -9.17 20.19 -0.50
C GLU A 184 -8.54 21.60 -0.33
N PRO A 185 -9.00 22.64 -1.05
CA PRO A 185 -8.56 24.01 -0.78
C PRO A 185 -8.88 24.40 0.68
N GLY A 186 -7.85 24.44 1.54
CA GLY A 186 -7.97 24.65 2.99
C GLY A 186 -7.77 23.39 3.86
N GLY A 187 -7.66 22.21 3.25
CA GLY A 187 -7.15 20.97 3.84
C GLY A 187 -5.67 20.81 3.51
N PHE A 188 -4.90 20.23 4.44
CA PHE A 188 -3.42 20.23 4.41
C PHE A 188 -2.80 19.89 3.05
N ALA A 189 -2.41 20.95 2.34
CA ALA A 189 -1.22 21.04 1.53
C ALA A 189 -0.57 22.35 1.94
N ASP A 190 0.50 22.27 2.73
CA ASP A 190 1.40 23.41 2.83
C ASP A 190 1.95 23.64 1.40
N ASN A 191 1.62 24.80 0.82
CA ASN A 191 2.20 25.29 -0.44
C ASN A 191 3.72 25.41 -0.34
#